data_AF-A0A182SR39-F1
#
_entry.id   AF-A0A182SR39-F1
#
_cell.length_a   1.000
_cell.length_b   1.000
_cell.length_c   1.000
_cell.angle_alpha   90.00
_cell.angle_beta   90.00
_cell.angle_gamma   90.00
#
_symmetry.space_group_name_H-M   'P 1'
#
loop_
_entity.id
_entity.type
_entity.pdbx_description
1 polymer ?
#
loop_
_entity_poly.entity_id
_entity_poly.type
_entity_poly.pdbx_seq_one_letter_code
_entity_poly.pdbx_strand_id
1 'polypeptide(L)'
;MTPRVVSFLCCFRHKIVQKALPFSFLMPLLLAMLPLPSVVLKHSPAFAAILPLVLSKIALWSSSFDVVKTILSGYQHARNFASNFGIATLIENEWQRLNVPCVLRVFWTIRLTEHLISLLMSSEAPLRFAATVQSVLVSGCETLTAVLGMTSIISLICHYIGKMFQLFLLSEDYDEDKSIGTVSAILFYILALQTGLTSLSPDKRIIRLCRNMCLLVTALLHFLHNIVAPILMSLSAARNPSR
;
A
#
# COMPACT_ATOMS: atom_id res chain seq x y z
N MET A 1 4.90 0.50 14.24
CA MET A 1 5.70 0.46 15.48
C MET A 1 5.66 -0.95 16.08
N THR A 2 6.36 -1.91 15.50
CA THR A 2 6.28 -3.33 15.90
C THR A 2 7.60 -4.15 15.82
N PRO A 3 8.82 -3.60 15.65
CA PRO A 3 10.03 -4.43 15.74
C PRO A 3 10.60 -4.56 17.16
N ARG A 4 10.32 -3.61 18.08
CA ARG A 4 10.94 -3.62 19.43
C ARG A 4 10.30 -4.60 20.41
N VAL A 5 9.01 -4.88 20.30
CA VAL A 5 8.30 -5.77 21.25
C VAL A 5 8.72 -7.24 21.04
N VAL A 6 8.97 -7.65 19.78
CA VAL A 6 9.42 -9.01 19.47
C VAL A 6 10.85 -9.26 19.95
N SER A 7 11.75 -8.28 19.80
CA SER A 7 13.12 -8.37 20.35
C SER A 7 13.15 -8.43 21.89
N PHE A 8 12.27 -7.68 22.57
CA PHE A 8 12.20 -7.70 24.03
C PHE A 8 11.64 -9.01 24.61
N LEU A 9 10.65 -9.62 23.95
CA LEU A 9 10.12 -10.93 24.38
C LEU A 9 11.12 -12.08 24.18
N CYS A 10 11.92 -12.03 23.11
CA CYS A 10 12.99 -13.00 22.87
C CYS A 10 14.08 -12.92 23.97
N CYS A 11 14.42 -11.70 24.40
CA CYS A 11 15.41 -11.45 25.45
C CYS A 11 14.98 -11.94 26.85
N PHE A 12 13.69 -11.85 27.19
CA PHE A 12 13.24 -12.21 28.54
C PHE A 12 13.09 -13.72 28.77
N ARG A 13 12.74 -14.48 27.72
CA ARG A 13 12.42 -15.92 27.86
C ARG A 13 13.65 -16.82 27.99
N HIS A 14 14.83 -16.33 27.59
CA HIS A 14 16.08 -17.08 27.63
C HIS A 14 17.04 -16.66 28.76
N LYS A 15 16.57 -15.99 29.83
CA LYS A 15 17.45 -15.64 30.99
C LYS A 15 18.17 -16.85 31.60
N ILE A 16 17.56 -18.04 31.58
CA ILE A 16 18.15 -19.28 32.08
C ILE A 16 19.21 -19.82 31.08
N VAL A 17 18.92 -19.78 29.78
CA VAL A 17 19.84 -20.23 28.72
C VAL A 17 21.04 -19.29 28.60
N GLN A 18 20.82 -17.97 28.69
CA GLN A 18 21.86 -16.95 28.66
C GLN A 18 22.77 -17.01 29.90
N LYS A 19 22.24 -17.39 31.07
CA LYS A 19 23.04 -17.62 32.29
C LYS A 19 23.75 -18.99 32.30
N ALA A 20 23.20 -20.02 31.65
CA ALA A 20 23.77 -21.37 31.61
C ALA A 20 24.86 -21.54 30.54
N LEU A 21 24.78 -20.82 29.42
CA LEU A 21 25.78 -20.82 28.35
C LEU A 21 27.22 -20.56 28.82
N PRO A 22 27.53 -19.47 29.58
CA PRO A 22 28.90 -19.23 30.04
C PRO A 22 29.40 -20.35 30.95
N PHE A 23 28.52 -20.95 31.76
CA PHE A 23 28.87 -22.07 32.63
C PHE A 23 29.26 -23.33 31.84
N SER A 24 28.58 -23.60 30.72
CA SER A 24 28.89 -24.70 29.82
C SER A 24 30.25 -24.52 29.12
N PHE A 25 30.63 -23.29 28.77
CA PHE A 25 31.92 -22.99 28.13
C PHE A 25 33.10 -22.92 29.12
N LEU A 26 32.85 -22.60 30.39
CA LEU A 26 33.87 -22.55 31.46
C LEU A 26 34.20 -23.92 32.07
N MET A 27 33.30 -24.90 31.93
CA MET A 27 33.42 -26.23 32.54
C MET A 27 34.66 -27.04 32.10
N PRO A 28 35.09 -27.06 30.81
CA PRO A 28 36.33 -27.74 30.41
C PRO A 28 37.58 -27.07 30.97
N LEU A 29 37.55 -25.73 31.09
CA LEU A 29 38.67 -24.93 31.60
C LEU A 29 38.88 -25.19 33.10
N LEU A 30 37.79 -25.31 33.87
CA LEU A 30 37.82 -25.66 35.29
C LEU A 30 38.28 -27.10 35.53
N LEU A 31 37.87 -28.06 34.68
CA LEU A 31 38.30 -29.46 34.78
C LEU A 31 39.79 -29.65 34.42
N ALA A 32 40.35 -28.79 33.57
CA ALA A 32 41.77 -28.81 33.20
C ALA A 32 42.72 -28.31 34.30
N MET A 33 42.21 -27.55 35.28
CA MET A 33 42.97 -27.05 36.42
C MET A 33 43.02 -28.04 37.60
N LEU A 34 42.29 -29.16 37.53
CA LEU A 34 42.32 -30.24 38.52
C LEU A 34 43.24 -31.39 38.05
N PRO A 35 44.03 -32.01 38.95
CA PRO A 35 44.86 -33.17 38.63
C PRO A 35 43.99 -34.43 38.46
N LEU A 36 43.36 -34.57 37.29
CA LEU A 36 42.44 -35.66 36.96
C LEU A 36 43.03 -36.63 35.90
N PRO A 37 42.56 -37.89 35.86
CA PRO A 37 43.03 -38.89 34.88
C PRO A 37 42.80 -38.44 33.43
N SER A 38 43.79 -38.67 32.56
CA SER A 38 43.81 -38.23 31.15
C SER A 38 42.66 -38.73 30.28
N VAL A 39 41.98 -39.81 30.71
CA VAL A 39 40.79 -40.38 30.05
C VAL A 39 39.57 -39.46 30.18
N VAL A 40 39.38 -38.84 31.35
CA VAL A 40 38.26 -37.94 31.66
C VAL A 40 38.46 -36.58 30.96
N LEU A 41 39.72 -36.14 30.84
CA LEU A 41 40.08 -34.89 30.20
C LEU A 41 39.75 -34.87 28.70
N LYS A 42 39.87 -36.02 28.01
CA LYS A 42 39.52 -36.15 26.59
C LYS A 42 38.01 -36.05 26.31
N HIS A 43 37.15 -36.43 27.26
CA HIS A 43 35.69 -36.47 27.07
C HIS A 43 34.97 -35.19 27.56
N SER A 44 35.64 -34.37 28.38
CA SER A 44 35.11 -33.13 28.94
C SER A 44 34.69 -32.07 27.88
N PRO A 45 35.46 -31.80 26.81
CA PRO A 45 35.07 -30.82 25.79
C PRO A 45 33.84 -31.26 24.98
N ALA A 46 33.69 -32.55 24.74
CA ALA A 46 32.54 -33.10 24.02
C ALA A 46 31.25 -32.91 24.83
N PHE A 47 31.28 -33.17 26.14
CA PHE A 47 30.13 -32.97 27.02
C PHE A 47 29.74 -31.48 27.13
N ALA A 48 30.74 -30.58 27.16
CA ALA A 48 30.53 -29.14 27.18
C ALA A 48 29.96 -28.56 25.87
N ALA A 49 30.18 -29.22 24.72
CA ALA A 49 29.62 -28.83 23.43
C ALA A 49 28.21 -29.39 23.19
N ILE A 50 27.86 -30.54 23.79
CA ILE A 50 26.54 -31.16 23.65
C ILE A 50 25.46 -30.35 24.38
N LEU A 51 25.74 -29.83 25.57
CA LEU A 51 24.76 -29.09 26.37
C LEU A 51 24.24 -27.80 25.67
N PRO A 52 25.07 -26.94 25.06
CA PRO A 52 24.62 -25.80 24.27
C PRO A 52 23.84 -26.19 23.02
N LEU A 53 24.20 -27.29 22.36
CA LEU A 53 23.48 -27.80 21.17
C LEU A 53 22.08 -28.30 21.51
N VAL A 54 21.92 -28.97 22.66
CA VAL A 54 20.59 -29.42 23.12
C VAL A 54 19.73 -28.22 23.53
N LEU A 55 20.30 -27.24 24.23
CA LEU A 55 19.57 -26.03 24.63
C LEU A 55 19.15 -25.18 23.43
N SER A 56 20.00 -25.04 22.40
CA SER A 56 19.65 -24.30 21.17
C SER A 56 18.58 -25.02 20.36
N LYS A 57 18.62 -26.35 20.28
CA LYS A 57 17.56 -27.16 19.66
C LYS A 57 16.21 -26.98 20.36
N ILE A 58 16.18 -27.06 21.69
CA ILE A 58 14.94 -26.87 22.48
C ILE A 58 14.40 -25.44 22.28
N ALA A 59 15.29 -24.44 22.27
CA ALA A 59 14.93 -23.05 22.00
C ALA A 59 14.29 -22.88 20.61
N LEU A 60 14.93 -23.41 19.57
CA LEU A 60 14.44 -23.38 18.19
C LEU A 60 13.07 -24.06 18.06
N TRP A 61 12.90 -25.22 18.71
CA TRP A 61 11.64 -25.95 18.70
C TRP A 61 10.51 -25.16 19.37
N SER A 62 10.78 -24.59 20.55
CA SER A 62 9.80 -23.77 21.27
C SER A 62 9.41 -22.51 20.50
N SER A 63 10.39 -21.83 19.88
CA SER A 63 10.14 -20.64 19.06
C SER A 63 9.33 -20.97 17.81
N SER A 64 9.60 -22.11 17.18
CA SER A 64 8.86 -22.55 15.99
C SER A 64 7.39 -22.81 16.33
N PHE A 65 7.13 -23.45 17.48
CA PHE A 65 5.76 -23.72 17.92
C PHE A 65 4.97 -22.45 18.20
N ASP A 66 5.59 -21.45 18.82
CA ASP A 66 4.94 -20.17 19.08
C ASP A 66 4.63 -19.40 17.78
N VAL A 67 5.57 -19.39 16.82
CA VAL A 67 5.35 -18.78 15.51
C VAL A 67 4.18 -19.45 14.79
N VAL A 68 4.11 -20.78 14.79
CA VAL A 68 2.99 -21.53 14.20
C VAL A 68 1.68 -21.19 14.90
N LYS A 69 1.67 -21.12 16.24
CA LYS A 69 0.47 -20.74 17.01
C LYS A 69 0.01 -19.32 16.69
N THR A 70 0.92 -18.36 16.57
CA THR A 70 0.61 -16.98 16.19
C THR A 70 0.06 -16.91 14.77
N ILE A 71 0.63 -17.65 13.81
CA ILE A 71 0.14 -17.69 12.43
C ILE A 71 -1.26 -18.31 12.37
N LEU A 72 -1.49 -19.44 13.05
CA LEU A 72 -2.80 -20.11 13.08
C LEU A 72 -3.87 -19.24 13.75
N SER A 73 -3.51 -18.58 14.86
CA SER A 73 -4.41 -17.64 15.54
C SER A 73 -4.73 -16.44 14.64
N GLY A 74 -3.73 -15.86 13.97
CA GLY A 74 -3.93 -14.77 13.01
C GLY A 74 -4.80 -15.20 11.83
N TYR A 75 -4.59 -16.40 11.29
CA TYR A 75 -5.40 -16.95 10.21
C TYR A 75 -6.86 -17.18 10.64
N GLN A 76 -7.08 -17.77 11.82
CA GLN A 76 -8.43 -17.94 12.36
C GLN A 76 -9.11 -16.59 12.59
N HIS A 77 -8.37 -15.59 13.07
CA HIS A 77 -8.93 -14.24 13.25
C HIS A 77 -9.30 -13.59 11.92
N ALA A 78 -8.43 -13.67 10.92
CA ALA A 78 -8.69 -13.16 9.57
C ALA A 78 -9.86 -13.90 8.91
N ARG A 79 -9.93 -15.23 9.04
CA ARG A 79 -11.02 -16.06 8.51
C ARG A 79 -12.34 -15.76 9.19
N ASN A 80 -12.35 -15.64 10.52
CA ASN A 80 -13.56 -15.30 11.26
C ASN A 80 -14.02 -13.88 10.92
N PHE A 81 -13.11 -12.92 10.79
CA PHE A 81 -13.47 -11.57 10.35
C PHE A 81 -14.04 -11.56 8.94
N ALA A 82 -13.39 -12.24 7.99
CA ALA A 82 -13.87 -12.39 6.62
C ALA A 82 -15.21 -13.13 6.53
N SER A 83 -15.46 -14.11 7.40
CA SER A 83 -16.72 -14.86 7.44
C SER A 83 -17.87 -14.05 8.05
N ASN A 84 -17.58 -13.18 9.03
CA ASN A 84 -18.63 -12.42 9.73
C ASN A 84 -18.95 -11.09 9.02
N PHE A 85 -17.95 -10.41 8.46
CA PHE A 85 -18.12 -9.09 7.83
C PHE A 85 -18.00 -9.13 6.30
N GLY A 86 -17.60 -10.25 5.71
CA GLY A 86 -17.29 -10.39 4.29
C GLY A 86 -15.86 -10.01 3.93
N ILE A 87 -15.37 -10.52 2.80
CA ILE A 87 -14.01 -10.22 2.30
C ILE A 87 -13.89 -8.76 1.87
N ALA A 88 -14.97 -8.18 1.34
CA ALA A 88 -15.00 -6.80 0.85
C ALA A 88 -14.72 -5.78 1.97
N THR A 89 -15.32 -5.96 3.15
CA THR A 89 -15.12 -5.07 4.30
C THR A 89 -13.71 -5.22 4.91
N LEU A 90 -13.15 -6.44 4.91
CA LEU A 90 -11.76 -6.67 5.31
C LEU A 90 -10.81 -5.93 4.35
N ILE A 91 -11.01 -6.07 3.05
CA ILE A 91 -10.22 -5.36 2.03
C ILE A 91 -10.36 -3.84 2.21
N GLU A 92 -11.57 -3.33 2.38
CA GLU A 92 -11.81 -1.90 2.58
C GLU A 92 -11.11 -1.38 3.84
N ASN A 93 -11.21 -2.11 4.96
CA ASN A 93 -10.55 -1.73 6.21
C ASN A 93 -9.02 -1.72 6.08
N GLU A 94 -8.44 -2.74 5.43
CA GLU A 94 -7.01 -2.80 5.14
C GLU A 94 -6.57 -1.69 4.17
N TRP A 95 -7.40 -1.40 3.17
CA TRP A 95 -7.17 -0.36 2.17
C TRP A 95 -7.14 1.04 2.80
N GLN A 96 -8.05 1.31 3.73
CA GLN A 96 -8.06 2.54 4.54
C GLN A 96 -6.87 2.58 5.50
N ARG A 97 -6.59 1.48 6.21
CA ARG A 97 -5.48 1.40 7.18
C ARG A 97 -4.12 1.67 6.53
N LEU A 98 -3.92 1.17 5.32
CA LEU A 98 -2.68 1.34 4.56
C LEU A 98 -2.63 2.65 3.77
N ASN A 99 -3.72 3.43 3.73
CA ASN A 99 -3.85 4.63 2.88
C ASN A 99 -3.36 4.38 1.45
N VAL A 100 -3.77 3.25 0.85
CA VAL A 100 -3.30 2.80 -0.46
C VAL A 100 -3.40 3.90 -1.53
N PRO A 101 -4.48 4.72 -1.62
CA PRO A 101 -4.54 5.83 -2.56
C PRO A 101 -3.49 6.92 -2.32
N CYS A 102 -3.07 7.15 -1.07
CA CYS A 102 -1.99 8.08 -0.76
C CYS A 102 -0.65 7.55 -1.30
N VAL A 103 -0.35 6.28 -1.03
CA VAL A 103 0.88 5.63 -1.51
C VAL A 103 0.94 5.64 -3.04
N LEU A 104 -0.17 5.33 -3.71
CA LEU A 104 -0.26 5.36 -5.17
C LEU A 104 -0.04 6.76 -5.76
N ARG A 105 -0.54 7.81 -5.09
CA ARG A 105 -0.30 9.21 -5.50
C ARG A 105 1.18 9.60 -5.34
N VAL A 106 1.80 9.23 -4.22
CA VAL A 106 3.24 9.47 -4.01
C VAL A 106 4.07 8.73 -5.05
N PHE A 107 3.75 7.45 -5.30
CA PHE A 107 4.41 6.68 -6.36
C PHE A 107 4.31 7.36 -7.73
N TRP A 108 3.11 7.79 -8.12
CA TRP A 108 2.91 8.41 -9.43
C TRP A 108 3.58 9.78 -9.54
N THR A 109 3.54 10.60 -8.49
CA THR A 109 4.21 11.91 -8.44
C THR A 109 5.74 11.81 -8.46
N ILE A 110 6.31 10.79 -7.81
CA ILE A 110 7.75 10.49 -7.92
C ILE A 110 8.12 10.15 -9.37
N ARG A 111 7.36 9.27 -10.05
CA ARG A 111 7.61 8.95 -11.47
C ARG A 111 7.48 10.16 -12.39
N LEU A 112 6.49 11.03 -12.14
CA LEU A 112 6.33 12.28 -12.89
C LEU A 112 7.54 13.20 -12.68
N THR A 113 7.99 13.31 -11.43
CA THR A 113 9.15 14.14 -11.06
C THR A 113 10.43 13.61 -11.71
N GLU A 114 10.63 12.29 -11.74
CA GLU A 114 11.76 11.66 -12.44
C GLU A 114 11.77 12.02 -13.93
N HIS A 115 10.63 11.90 -14.62
CA HIS A 115 10.50 12.30 -16.03
C HIS A 115 10.76 13.80 -16.24
N LEU A 116 10.28 14.64 -15.33
CA LEU A 116 10.48 16.08 -15.39
C LEU A 116 11.95 16.46 -15.20
N ILE A 117 12.64 15.82 -14.26
CA ILE A 117 14.08 16.03 -14.01
C ILE A 117 14.91 15.57 -15.21
N SER A 118 14.61 14.39 -15.77
CA SER A 118 15.28 13.88 -16.98
C SER A 118 15.16 14.85 -18.15
N LEU A 119 13.97 15.44 -18.34
CA LEU A 119 13.75 16.44 -19.37
C LEU A 119 14.53 17.73 -19.10
N LEU A 120 14.54 18.22 -17.85
CA LEU A 120 15.26 19.43 -17.47
C LEU A 120 16.77 19.29 -17.67
N MET A 121 17.33 18.11 -17.34
CA MET A 121 18.75 17.80 -17.54
C MET A 121 19.14 17.62 -19.02
N SER A 122 18.18 17.26 -19.87
CA SER A 122 18.35 17.11 -21.32
C SER A 122 18.12 18.44 -22.09
N SER A 123 17.71 19.50 -21.39
CA SER A 123 17.17 20.71 -22.01
C SER A 123 18.26 21.70 -22.47
N GLU A 124 18.82 21.48 -23.66
CA GLU A 124 19.26 22.59 -24.54
C GLU A 124 18.11 23.11 -25.45
N ALA A 125 16.93 22.47 -25.41
CA ALA A 125 15.78 22.79 -26.25
C ALA A 125 14.60 23.39 -25.43
N PRO A 126 13.70 24.16 -26.06
CA PRO A 126 12.55 24.76 -25.36
C PRO A 126 11.60 23.69 -24.80
N LEU A 127 11.12 23.92 -23.56
CA LEU A 127 10.15 23.08 -22.85
C LEU A 127 8.87 22.85 -23.67
N ARG A 128 8.78 21.72 -24.37
CA ARG A 128 7.56 21.28 -25.05
C ARG A 128 6.65 20.55 -24.06
N PHE A 129 5.95 21.32 -23.23
CA PHE A 129 5.03 20.80 -22.19
C PHE A 129 4.08 19.70 -22.71
N ALA A 130 3.52 19.86 -23.90
CA ALA A 130 2.64 18.87 -24.52
C ALA A 130 3.32 17.51 -24.77
N ALA A 131 4.58 17.52 -25.23
CA ALA A 131 5.34 16.29 -25.46
C ALA A 131 5.70 15.61 -24.14
N THR A 132 6.03 16.40 -23.11
CA THR A 132 6.30 15.91 -21.75
C THR A 132 5.07 15.21 -21.17
N VAL A 133 3.91 15.87 -21.20
CA VAL A 133 2.66 15.29 -20.69
C VAL A 133 2.30 14.02 -21.44
N GLN A 134 2.45 14.00 -22.78
CA GLN A 134 2.21 12.81 -23.59
C GLN A 134 3.14 11.65 -23.17
N SER A 135 4.44 11.90 -23.01
CA SER A 135 5.41 10.87 -22.61
C SER A 135 5.11 10.28 -21.23
N VAL A 136 4.78 11.15 -20.25
CA VAL A 136 4.42 10.75 -18.88
C VAL A 136 3.13 9.94 -18.87
N LEU A 137 2.13 10.35 -19.64
CA LEU A 137 0.87 9.61 -19.75
C LEU A 137 1.08 8.23 -20.39
N VAL A 138 1.88 8.13 -21.45
CA VAL A 138 2.17 6.85 -22.12
C VAL A 138 2.93 5.89 -21.20
N SER A 139 3.95 6.38 -20.48
CA SER A 139 4.68 5.59 -19.48
C SER A 139 3.77 5.20 -18.31
N GLY A 140 2.85 6.08 -17.94
CA GLY A 140 1.85 5.86 -16.90
C GLY A 140 0.86 4.71 -17.18
N CYS A 141 0.81 4.18 -18.41
CA CYS A 141 0.00 2.99 -18.70
C CYS A 141 0.80 1.73 -19.06
N GLU A 142 2.10 1.68 -18.74
CA GLU A 142 2.91 0.47 -18.95
C GLU A 142 2.51 -0.67 -18.02
N THR A 143 2.14 -0.34 -16.78
CA THR A 143 1.82 -1.32 -15.73
C THR A 143 0.48 -1.00 -15.10
N LEU A 144 -0.22 -2.03 -14.61
CA LEU A 144 -1.49 -1.86 -13.90
C LEU A 144 -1.34 -0.98 -12.64
N THR A 145 -0.19 -1.05 -11.97
CA THR A 145 0.15 -0.20 -10.82
C THR A 145 0.33 1.26 -11.22
N ALA A 146 0.95 1.53 -12.37
CA ALA A 146 1.04 2.88 -12.92
C ALA A 146 -0.32 3.44 -13.33
N VAL A 147 -1.18 2.61 -13.93
CA VAL A 147 -2.56 3.01 -14.25
C VAL A 147 -3.35 3.31 -12.98
N LEU A 148 -3.26 2.47 -11.94
CA LEU A 148 -3.89 2.74 -10.64
C LEU A 148 -3.39 4.05 -10.00
N GLY A 149 -2.09 4.34 -10.09
CA GLY A 149 -1.51 5.61 -9.66
C GLY A 149 -2.09 6.81 -10.42
N MET A 150 -2.17 6.70 -11.75
CA MET A 150 -2.76 7.73 -12.61
C MET A 150 -4.24 7.94 -12.28
N THR A 151 -5.01 6.86 -12.14
CA THR A 151 -6.41 6.87 -11.73
C THR A 151 -6.61 7.61 -10.40
N SER A 152 -5.73 7.40 -9.41
CA SER A 152 -5.84 8.07 -8.12
C SER A 152 -5.62 9.59 -8.21
N ILE A 153 -4.79 10.06 -9.14
CA ILE A 153 -4.57 11.49 -9.38
C ILE A 153 -5.77 12.08 -10.15
N ILE A 154 -6.25 11.38 -11.17
CA ILE A 154 -7.45 11.79 -11.92
C ILE A 154 -8.66 11.92 -10.99
N SER A 155 -8.85 10.95 -10.09
CA SER A 155 -9.89 10.97 -9.04
C SER A 155 -9.86 12.26 -8.21
N LEU A 156 -8.66 12.67 -7.79
CA LEU A 156 -8.45 13.89 -7.02
C LEU A 156 -8.83 15.14 -7.84
N ILE A 157 -8.41 15.19 -9.11
CA ILE A 157 -8.75 16.28 -10.03
C ILE A 157 -10.27 16.36 -10.22
N CYS A 158 -10.94 15.25 -10.50
CA CYS A 158 -12.39 15.17 -10.65
C CYS A 158 -13.12 15.62 -9.38
N HIS A 159 -12.65 15.20 -8.20
CA HIS A 159 -13.20 15.63 -6.92
C HIS A 159 -13.07 17.15 -6.72
N TYR A 160 -11.89 17.73 -6.99
CA TYR A 160 -11.71 19.17 -6.89
C TYR A 160 -12.54 19.95 -7.89
N ILE A 161 -12.69 19.47 -9.13
CA ILE A 161 -13.59 20.11 -10.11
C ILE A 161 -15.02 20.09 -9.59
N GLY A 162 -15.52 18.95 -9.09
CA GLY A 162 -16.85 18.85 -8.48
C GLY A 162 -17.04 19.84 -7.32
N LYS A 163 -16.07 19.89 -6.40
CA LYS A 163 -16.02 20.84 -5.28
C LYS A 163 -16.04 22.30 -5.73
N MET A 164 -15.30 22.65 -6.79
CA MET A 164 -15.29 24.00 -7.35
C MET A 164 -16.66 24.41 -7.87
N PHE A 165 -17.38 23.50 -8.54
CA PHE A 165 -18.74 23.78 -9.02
C PHE A 165 -19.76 23.86 -7.89
N GLN A 166 -19.67 22.99 -6.88
CA GLN A 166 -20.51 23.09 -5.68
C GLN A 166 -20.30 24.41 -4.94
N LEU A 167 -19.03 24.83 -4.78
CA LEU A 167 -18.68 26.11 -4.19
C LEU A 167 -19.23 27.29 -4.99
N PHE A 168 -19.10 27.24 -6.32
CA PHE A 168 -19.66 28.26 -7.21
C PHE A 168 -21.18 28.38 -7.09
N LEU A 169 -21.87 27.28 -6.82
CA LEU A 169 -23.33 27.23 -6.67
C LEU A 169 -23.82 27.50 -5.24
N LEU A 170 -22.93 27.75 -4.27
CA LEU A 170 -23.27 27.94 -2.85
C LEU A 170 -24.14 26.78 -2.30
N SER A 171 -23.90 25.56 -2.77
CA SER A 171 -24.67 24.39 -2.37
C SER A 171 -23.96 23.70 -1.20
N GLU A 172 -24.42 23.98 0.02
CA GLU A 172 -23.85 23.41 1.27
C GLU A 172 -24.35 21.99 1.59
N ASP A 173 -25.43 21.53 0.94
CA ASP A 173 -26.17 20.31 1.32
C ASP A 173 -25.90 19.06 0.46
N TYR A 174 -24.94 19.06 -0.47
CA TYR A 174 -24.64 17.88 -1.29
C TYR A 174 -23.56 16.98 -0.65
N ASP A 175 -23.99 16.04 0.19
CA ASP A 175 -23.17 14.98 0.81
C ASP A 175 -22.55 13.96 -0.19
N GLU A 176 -22.67 14.16 -1.50
CA GLU A 176 -22.06 13.33 -2.54
C GLU A 176 -20.57 13.62 -2.81
N ASP A 177 -19.95 14.49 -2.02
CA ASP A 177 -18.58 14.97 -2.22
C ASP A 177 -17.55 13.85 -2.48
N LYS A 178 -17.64 12.74 -1.75
CA LYS A 178 -16.66 11.65 -1.85
C LYS A 178 -16.95 10.67 -2.98
N SER A 179 -18.18 10.63 -3.49
CA SER A 179 -18.60 9.64 -4.49
C SER A 179 -18.13 10.02 -5.89
N ILE A 180 -18.21 11.29 -6.29
CA ILE A 180 -17.87 11.71 -7.67
C ILE A 180 -16.44 11.34 -8.07
N GLY A 181 -15.46 11.66 -7.21
CA GLY A 181 -14.06 11.38 -7.47
C GLY A 181 -13.79 9.88 -7.50
N THR A 182 -14.41 9.13 -6.58
CA THR A 182 -14.23 7.68 -6.46
C THR A 182 -14.89 6.92 -7.63
N VAL A 183 -16.11 7.30 -8.01
CA VAL A 183 -16.84 6.73 -9.15
C VAL A 183 -16.08 7.00 -10.44
N SER A 184 -15.61 8.25 -10.65
CA SER A 184 -14.78 8.62 -11.81
C SER A 184 -13.50 7.79 -11.88
N ALA A 185 -12.85 7.56 -10.72
CA ALA A 185 -11.66 6.72 -10.62
C ALA A 185 -11.93 5.28 -11.05
N ILE A 186 -12.99 4.67 -10.50
CA ILE A 186 -13.36 3.28 -10.79
C ILE A 186 -13.73 3.13 -12.26
N LEU A 187 -14.55 4.04 -12.81
CA LEU A 187 -14.93 4.03 -14.22
C LEU A 187 -13.72 4.12 -15.14
N PHE A 188 -12.82 5.08 -14.90
CA PHE A 188 -11.59 5.22 -15.69
C PHE A 188 -10.72 3.96 -15.61
N TYR A 189 -10.57 3.38 -14.42
CA TYR A 189 -9.79 2.15 -14.24
C TYR A 189 -10.40 0.96 -14.99
N ILE A 190 -11.72 0.76 -14.88
CA ILE A 190 -12.44 -0.31 -15.60
C ILE A 190 -12.29 -0.13 -17.11
N LEU A 191 -12.43 1.10 -17.63
CA LEU A 191 -12.23 1.38 -19.06
C LEU A 191 -10.80 1.08 -19.50
N ALA A 192 -9.80 1.43 -18.70
CA ALA A 192 -8.40 1.11 -18.98
C ALA A 192 -8.15 -0.41 -19.00
N LEU A 193 -8.77 -1.17 -18.10
CA LEU A 193 -8.68 -2.63 -18.08
C LEU A 193 -9.38 -3.26 -19.28
N GLN A 194 -10.62 -2.87 -19.58
CA GLN A 194 -11.41 -3.40 -20.71
C GLN A 194 -10.73 -3.16 -22.06
N THR A 195 -10.12 -1.98 -22.23
CA THR A 195 -9.44 -1.61 -23.48
C THR A 195 -8.04 -2.24 -23.61
N GLY A 196 -7.58 -2.98 -22.59
CA GLY A 196 -6.25 -3.61 -22.57
C GLY A 196 -5.12 -2.59 -22.68
N LEU A 197 -5.26 -1.43 -22.02
CA LEU A 197 -4.42 -0.25 -22.27
C LEU A 197 -2.91 -0.51 -22.02
N THR A 198 -2.60 -1.49 -21.17
CA THR A 198 -1.23 -1.95 -20.85
C THR A 198 -0.60 -2.85 -21.91
N SER A 199 -1.38 -3.60 -22.70
CA SER A 199 -0.85 -4.54 -23.70
C SER A 199 -0.56 -3.91 -25.06
N LEU A 200 -0.85 -2.61 -25.19
CA LEU A 200 -0.72 -1.87 -26.45
C LEU A 200 0.64 -1.19 -26.62
N SER A 201 1.01 -1.01 -27.90
CA SER A 201 2.13 -0.17 -28.30
C SER A 201 1.90 1.30 -27.91
N PRO A 202 2.97 2.06 -27.60
CA PRO A 202 2.89 3.42 -27.05
C PRO A 202 2.07 4.39 -27.92
N ASP A 203 2.18 4.29 -29.25
CA ASP A 203 1.46 5.19 -30.18
C ASP A 203 -0.06 4.95 -30.16
N LYS A 204 -0.48 3.69 -30.03
CA LYS A 204 -1.92 3.35 -29.94
C LYS A 204 -2.45 3.59 -28.53
N ARG A 205 -1.59 3.47 -27.51
CA ARG A 205 -1.91 3.70 -26.11
C ARG A 205 -2.36 5.13 -25.85
N ILE A 206 -1.65 6.13 -26.40
CA ILE A 206 -2.05 7.53 -26.20
C ILE A 206 -3.44 7.83 -26.82
N ILE A 207 -3.72 7.32 -28.02
CA ILE A 207 -5.01 7.52 -28.69
C ILE A 207 -6.14 6.91 -27.85
N ARG A 208 -5.95 5.70 -27.32
CA ARG A 208 -6.95 5.06 -26.46
C ARG A 208 -7.09 5.76 -25.11
N LEU A 209 -5.99 6.20 -24.51
CA LEU A 209 -6.01 6.96 -23.27
C LEU A 209 -6.78 8.26 -23.44
N CYS A 210 -6.54 9.02 -24.52
CA CYS A 210 -7.29 10.24 -24.83
C CYS A 210 -8.79 9.96 -25.01
N ARG A 211 -9.16 8.86 -25.67
CA ARG A 211 -10.58 8.46 -25.76
C ARG A 211 -11.18 8.15 -24.39
N ASN A 212 -10.47 7.41 -23.54
CA ASN A 212 -10.93 7.10 -22.18
C ASN A 212 -11.05 8.36 -21.32
N MET A 213 -10.10 9.29 -21.44
CA MET A 213 -10.17 10.59 -20.77
C MET A 213 -11.34 11.44 -21.27
N CYS A 214 -11.60 11.45 -22.57
CA CYS A 214 -12.75 12.16 -23.14
C CYS A 214 -14.07 11.58 -22.60
N LEU A 215 -14.21 10.25 -22.58
CA LEU A 215 -15.37 9.57 -21.99
C LEU A 215 -15.53 9.91 -20.51
N LEU A 216 -14.42 9.96 -19.76
CA LEU A 216 -14.43 10.36 -18.36
C LEU A 216 -14.90 11.81 -18.17
N VAL A 217 -14.41 12.74 -18.99
CA VAL A 217 -14.84 14.15 -18.97
C VAL A 217 -16.34 14.25 -19.28
N THR A 218 -16.83 13.49 -20.27
CA THR A 218 -18.27 13.45 -20.56
C THR A 218 -19.08 12.93 -19.38
N ALA A 219 -18.62 11.86 -18.70
CA ALA A 219 -19.28 11.34 -17.51
C ALA A 219 -19.27 12.36 -16.35
N LEU A 220 -18.14 13.05 -16.14
CA LEU A 220 -18.00 14.13 -15.17
C LEU A 220 -18.97 15.28 -15.46
N LEU A 221 -19.06 15.68 -16.73
CA LEU A 221 -19.94 16.78 -17.17
C LEU A 221 -21.41 16.40 -17.02
N HIS A 222 -21.78 15.16 -17.33
CA HIS A 222 -23.12 14.63 -17.10
C HIS A 222 -23.48 14.66 -15.60
N PHE A 223 -22.55 14.22 -14.73
CA PHE A 223 -22.76 14.28 -13.29
C PHE A 223 -22.94 15.73 -12.80
N LEU A 224 -22.08 16.64 -13.26
CA LEU A 224 -22.16 18.05 -12.93
C LEU A 224 -23.47 18.69 -13.41
N HIS A 225 -23.93 18.31 -14.61
CA HIS A 225 -25.22 18.75 -15.12
C HIS A 225 -26.36 18.29 -14.20
N ASN A 226 -26.32 17.05 -13.72
CA ASN A 226 -27.33 16.53 -12.79
C ASN A 226 -27.38 17.29 -11.47
N ILE A 227 -26.26 17.87 -11.01
CA ILE A 227 -26.22 18.76 -9.84
C ILE A 227 -26.79 20.14 -10.17
N VAL A 228 -26.38 20.73 -11.30
CA VAL A 228 -26.75 22.10 -11.68
C VAL A 228 -28.23 22.20 -12.06
N ALA A 229 -28.80 21.19 -12.73
CA ALA A 229 -30.17 21.21 -13.25
C ALA A 229 -31.25 21.51 -12.18
N PRO A 230 -31.32 20.81 -11.04
CA PRO A 230 -32.31 21.10 -9.99
C PRO A 230 -32.12 22.49 -9.37
N ILE A 231 -30.89 22.98 -9.22
CA ILE A 231 -30.60 24.32 -8.69
C ILE A 231 -31.08 25.40 -9.67
N LEU A 232 -30.84 25.23 -10.98
CA LEU A 232 -31.36 26.17 -11.98
C LEU A 232 -32.88 26.17 -12.04
N MET A 233 -33.51 25.00 -11.89
CA MET A 233 -34.96 24.87 -11.86
C MET A 233 -35.56 25.53 -10.61
N SER A 234 -34.94 25.39 -9.43
CA SER A 234 -35.40 26.05 -8.20
C SER A 234 -35.19 27.56 -8.23
N LEU A 235 -34.06 28.04 -8.76
CA LEU A 235 -33.80 29.47 -8.99
C LEU A 235 -34.78 30.07 -10.01
N SER A 236 -35.12 29.34 -11.07
CA SER A 236 -36.13 29.77 -12.04
C SER A 236 -37.52 29.87 -11.41
N ALA A 237 -37.87 28.96 -10.49
CA ALA A 237 -39.13 29.02 -9.74
C ALA A 237 -39.13 30.17 -8.74
N ALA A 238 -38.04 30.41 -8.02
CA ALA A 238 -37.90 31.52 -7.07
C ALA A 238 -37.91 32.89 -7.76
N ARG A 239 -37.42 32.97 -9.00
CA ARG A 239 -37.42 34.19 -9.82
C ARG A 239 -38.71 34.40 -10.62
N ASN A 240 -39.69 33.50 -10.51
CA ASN A 240 -41.03 33.75 -10.98
C ASN A 240 -41.91 34.20 -9.80
N PRO A 241 -41.91 35.50 -9.44
CA PRO A 241 -43.01 36.04 -8.67
C PRO A 241 -44.23 36.02 -9.60
N SER A 242 -44.96 34.91 -9.66
CA SER A 242 -46.37 34.97 -10.04
C SER A 242 -47.03 35.94 -9.06
N ARG A 243 -47.62 37.04 -9.54
CA ARG A 243 -49.03 37.07 -9.94
C ARG A 243 -49.94 36.49 -8.87
#